data_AF-A0A1W0VRE2-F1
#
_entry.id   AF-A0A1W0VRE2-F1
#
_cell.length_a   1.000
_cell.length_b   1.000
_cell.length_c   1.000
_cell.angle_alpha   90.00
_cell.angle_beta   90.00
_cell.angle_gamma   90.00
#
_symmetry.space_group_name_H-M   'P 1'
#
loop_
_entity.id
_entity.type
_entity.pdbx_description
1 polymer ?
#
loop_
_entity_poly.entity_id
_entity_poly.type
_entity_poly.pdbx_seq_one_letter_code
_entity_poly.pdbx_strand_id
1 'polypeptide(L)'
;MYKSRGIDHLVIPTRDYMFAPSLVDINQAIDFIHRNASCGKITYIHCKAGRGRSTTIVLCYLVKYKNMTPAAAFEHVRSKRARVLLTHSQWKAVQEFSKKNTELPALTSDSATASPARDAVRVTVADLNGNDAPEFLTGDASLSSHKTTPSRPMIKMLSCLFPSRI
;
A
#
# COMPACT_ATOMS: atom_id res chain seq x y z
N MET A 1 -7.11 -7.27 28.82
CA MET A 1 -5.73 -6.80 29.04
C MET A 1 -5.45 -5.42 28.43
N TYR A 2 -5.78 -5.14 27.15
CA TYR A 2 -5.57 -3.80 26.55
C TYR A 2 -6.67 -2.79 26.89
N LYS A 3 -7.94 -3.19 26.72
CA LYS A 3 -9.11 -2.34 27.00
C LYS A 3 -9.17 -1.84 28.45
N SER A 4 -8.73 -2.66 29.41
CA SER A 4 -8.65 -2.30 30.84
C SER A 4 -7.59 -1.24 31.15
N ARG A 5 -6.67 -0.97 30.21
CA ARG A 5 -5.67 0.09 30.29
C ARG A 5 -6.01 1.25 29.34
N GLY A 6 -7.27 1.30 28.86
CA GLY A 6 -7.79 2.25 27.88
C GLY A 6 -7.11 2.19 26.50
N ILE A 7 -6.44 1.07 26.20
CA ILE A 7 -5.73 0.88 24.94
C ILE A 7 -6.68 0.28 23.90
N ASP A 8 -6.98 1.07 22.88
CA ASP A 8 -7.64 0.58 21.67
C ASP A 8 -6.71 -0.39 20.94
N HIS A 9 -7.22 -1.57 20.60
CA HIS A 9 -6.45 -2.64 20.01
C HIS A 9 -7.17 -3.24 18.80
N LEU A 10 -6.49 -3.22 17.65
CA LEU A 10 -6.94 -3.86 16.42
C LEU A 10 -6.00 -5.00 16.06
N VAL A 11 -6.59 -6.13 15.67
CA VAL A 11 -5.89 -7.33 15.25
C VAL A 11 -6.24 -7.62 13.81
N ILE A 12 -5.23 -7.62 12.94
CA ILE A 12 -5.39 -7.95 11.53
C ILE A 12 -4.86 -9.37 11.30
N PRO A 13 -5.72 -10.34 10.97
CA PRO A 13 -5.28 -11.69 10.63
C PRO A 13 -4.50 -11.66 9.32
N THR A 14 -3.29 -12.20 9.31
CA THR A 14 -2.50 -12.32 8.08
C THR A 14 -1.65 -13.57 8.16
N ARG A 15 -1.60 -14.37 7.09
CA ARG A 15 -0.70 -15.52 7.02
C ARG A 15 0.77 -15.09 7.18
N ASP A 16 1.57 -15.94 7.80
CA ASP A 16 2.96 -15.60 8.13
C ASP A 16 3.90 -15.54 6.91
N TYR A 17 5.04 -14.86 7.10
CA TYR A 17 6.18 -14.72 6.18
C TYR A 17 5.90 -13.99 4.87
N MET A 18 5.27 -14.68 3.91
CA MET A 18 5.26 -14.30 2.50
C MET A 18 3.93 -13.69 2.05
N PHE A 19 2.97 -13.49 2.96
CA PHE A 19 1.65 -12.99 2.57
C PHE A 19 1.48 -11.51 2.95
N ALA A 20 0.73 -10.82 2.11
CA ALA A 20 0.22 -9.49 2.39
C ALA A 20 -1.13 -9.62 3.14
N PRO A 21 -1.49 -8.64 3.99
CA PRO A 21 -2.87 -8.49 4.45
C PRO A 21 -3.80 -8.28 3.25
N SER A 22 -5.06 -8.69 3.35
CA SER A 22 -6.03 -8.46 2.28
C SER A 22 -6.33 -6.96 2.12
N LEU A 23 -6.85 -6.53 0.97
CA LEU A 23 -7.22 -5.11 0.79
C LEU A 23 -8.29 -4.65 1.79
N VAL A 24 -9.20 -5.53 2.20
CA VAL A 24 -10.21 -5.23 3.22
C VAL A 24 -9.53 -4.97 4.57
N ASP A 25 -8.62 -5.85 4.96
CA ASP A 25 -7.83 -5.71 6.18
C ASP A 25 -6.94 -4.46 6.18
N ILE A 26 -6.34 -4.14 5.02
CA ILE A 26 -5.54 -2.94 4.82
C ILE A 26 -6.38 -1.70 5.09
N ASN A 27 -7.56 -1.60 4.48
CA ASN A 27 -8.47 -0.48 4.70
C ASN A 27 -8.88 -0.37 6.17
N GLN A 28 -9.29 -1.49 6.79
CA GLN A 28 -9.66 -1.53 8.20
C GLN A 28 -8.53 -1.03 9.12
N ALA A 29 -7.28 -1.45 8.86
CA ALA A 29 -6.13 -1.02 9.63
C ALA A 29 -5.83 0.47 9.44
N ILE A 30 -5.90 0.96 8.21
CA ILE A 30 -5.65 2.36 7.86
C ILE A 30 -6.70 3.28 8.48
N ASP A 31 -7.98 2.90 8.44
CA ASP A 31 -9.05 3.69 9.03
C ASP A 31 -8.94 3.70 10.58
N PHE A 32 -8.49 2.60 11.18
CA PHE A 32 -8.14 2.57 12.61
C PHE A 32 -7.01 3.55 12.95
N ILE A 33 -5.91 3.55 12.19
CA ILE A 33 -4.79 4.48 12.39
C ILE A 33 -5.26 5.92 12.20
N HIS A 34 -6.04 6.20 11.15
CA HIS A 34 -6.48 7.54 10.83
C HIS A 34 -7.42 8.11 11.89
N ARG A 35 -8.41 7.34 12.36
CA ARG A 35 -9.28 7.75 13.48
C ARG A 35 -8.47 8.13 14.71
N ASN A 36 -7.45 7.35 15.06
CA ASN A 36 -6.58 7.66 16.20
C ASN A 36 -5.77 8.94 15.96
N ALA A 37 -5.17 9.09 14.78
CA ALA A 37 -4.38 10.26 14.41
C ALA A 37 -5.21 11.55 14.44
N SER A 38 -6.46 11.52 13.96
CA SER A 38 -7.39 12.65 14.00
C SER A 38 -7.78 13.07 15.42
N CYS A 39 -7.67 12.17 16.40
CA CYS A 39 -7.83 12.48 17.82
C CYS A 39 -6.50 12.86 18.52
N GLY A 40 -5.41 13.10 17.77
CA GLY A 40 -4.09 13.39 18.33
C GLY A 40 -3.44 12.22 19.06
N LYS A 41 -3.92 10.98 18.82
CA LYS A 41 -3.36 9.76 19.41
C LYS A 41 -2.29 9.15 18.50
N ILE A 42 -1.34 8.45 19.13
CA ILE A 42 -0.30 7.68 18.43
C ILE A 42 -0.85 6.27 18.17
N THR A 43 -0.42 5.60 17.10
CA THR A 43 -0.72 4.17 16.92
C THR A 43 0.59 3.40 16.78
N TYR A 44 0.85 2.49 17.71
CA TYR A 44 1.94 1.52 17.58
C TYR A 44 1.48 0.40 16.67
N ILE A 45 2.27 0.06 15.63
CA ILE A 45 1.93 -0.98 14.65
C ILE A 45 3.07 -1.99 14.62
N HIS A 46 2.78 -3.27 14.80
CA HIS A 46 3.81 -4.30 14.72
C HIS A 46 3.29 -5.63 14.18
N CYS A 47 4.18 -6.34 13.46
CA CYS A 47 4.04 -7.76 13.19
C CYS A 47 5.02 -8.54 14.07
N LYS A 48 5.54 -9.68 13.62
CA LYS A 48 6.58 -10.43 14.34
C LYS A 48 7.92 -9.68 14.41
N ALA A 49 8.47 -9.26 13.26
CA ALA A 49 9.78 -8.61 13.17
C ALA A 49 9.72 -7.11 12.81
N GLY A 50 8.51 -6.62 12.47
CA GLY A 50 8.30 -5.23 12.04
C GLY A 50 9.01 -4.86 10.72
N ARG A 51 9.15 -5.82 9.77
CA ARG A 51 9.86 -5.61 8.50
C ARG A 51 8.97 -5.58 7.26
N GLY A 52 7.99 -6.50 7.19
CA GLY A 52 7.10 -6.71 6.03
C GLY A 52 5.66 -6.25 6.30
N ARG A 53 4.77 -7.15 6.76
CA ARG A 53 3.32 -6.89 6.96
C ARG A 53 2.95 -5.55 7.63
N SER A 54 3.60 -5.21 8.75
CA SER A 54 3.33 -3.93 9.44
C SER A 54 3.75 -2.74 8.57
N THR A 55 4.88 -2.87 7.86
CA THR A 55 5.36 -1.88 6.90
C THR A 55 4.37 -1.73 5.76
N THR A 56 3.82 -2.82 5.22
CA THR A 56 2.77 -2.77 4.18
C THR A 56 1.61 -1.86 4.58
N ILE A 57 1.09 -2.00 5.81
CA ILE A 57 0.02 -1.12 6.32
C ILE A 57 0.48 0.35 6.38
N VAL A 58 1.69 0.60 6.90
CA VAL A 58 2.24 1.96 7.00
C VAL A 58 2.38 2.60 5.61
N LEU A 59 2.84 1.86 4.61
CA LEU A 59 2.97 2.37 3.24
C LEU A 59 1.61 2.75 2.67
N CYS A 60 0.61 1.87 2.77
CA CYS A 60 -0.73 2.17 2.29
C CYS A 60 -1.36 3.37 3.04
N TYR A 61 -1.09 3.53 4.33
CA TYR A 61 -1.51 4.71 5.09
C TYR A 61 -0.89 6.01 4.54
N LEU A 62 0.42 6.00 4.27
CA LEU A 62 1.12 7.15 3.70
C LEU A 62 0.61 7.47 2.27
N VAL A 63 0.30 6.44 1.49
CA VAL A 63 -0.30 6.62 0.16
C VAL A 63 -1.66 7.30 0.27
N LYS A 64 -2.58 6.81 1.12
CA LYS A 64 -3.95 7.35 1.24
C LYS A 64 -3.99 8.73 1.88
N TYR A 65 -3.27 8.95 2.98
CA TYR A 65 -3.45 10.13 3.83
C TYR A 65 -2.28 11.13 3.81
N LYS A 66 -1.18 10.80 3.15
CA LYS A 66 -0.03 11.70 2.97
C LYS A 66 0.31 11.94 1.50
N ASN A 67 -0.56 11.49 0.59
CA ASN A 67 -0.46 11.70 -0.86
C ASN A 67 0.91 11.28 -1.43
N MET A 68 1.53 10.24 -0.85
CA MET A 68 2.80 9.71 -1.32
C MET A 68 2.57 8.65 -2.41
N THR A 69 3.46 8.60 -3.40
CA THR A 69 3.53 7.41 -4.28
C THR A 69 4.03 6.21 -3.47
N PRO A 70 3.73 4.96 -3.88
CA PRO A 70 4.26 3.77 -3.20
C PRO A 70 5.78 3.78 -3.02
N ALA A 71 6.52 4.24 -4.04
CA ALA A 71 7.98 4.36 -4.00
C ALA A 71 8.43 5.41 -2.98
N ALA A 72 7.84 6.61 -3.00
CA ALA A 72 8.17 7.67 -2.04
C ALA A 72 7.85 7.26 -0.60
N ALA A 73 6.71 6.60 -0.38
CA ALA A 73 6.34 6.06 0.93
C ALA A 73 7.36 5.01 1.41
N PHE A 74 7.82 4.13 0.52
CA PHE A 74 8.81 3.11 0.87
C PHE A 74 10.14 3.72 1.27
N GLU A 75 10.65 4.67 0.48
CA GLU A 75 11.88 5.38 0.79
C GLU A 75 11.78 6.18 2.09
N HIS A 76 10.64 6.82 2.33
CA HIS A 76 10.38 7.53 3.57
C HIS A 76 10.43 6.62 4.79
N VAL A 77 9.87 5.42 4.71
CA VAL A 77 9.92 4.46 5.82
C VAL A 77 11.32 3.86 5.95
N ARG A 78 12.01 3.59 4.84
CA ARG A 78 13.36 3.03 4.81
C ARG A 78 14.38 3.98 5.44
N SER A 79 14.27 5.29 5.20
CA SER A 79 15.16 6.28 5.82
C SER A 79 15.06 6.32 7.35
N LYS A 80 13.87 6.04 7.90
CA LYS A 80 13.63 5.94 9.35
C LYS A 80 13.94 4.56 9.91
N ARG A 81 13.82 3.52 9.09
CA ARG A 81 14.00 2.11 9.50
C ARG A 81 14.61 1.30 8.37
N ALA A 82 15.94 1.36 8.24
CA ALA A 82 16.69 0.71 7.16
C ALA A 82 16.45 -0.80 7.00
N ARG A 83 16.02 -1.49 8.07
CA ARG A 83 15.76 -2.94 8.08
C ARG A 83 14.43 -3.37 7.45
N VAL A 84 13.60 -2.44 6.94
CA VAL A 84 12.35 -2.81 6.27
C VAL A 84 12.63 -3.59 4.99
N LEU A 85 11.80 -4.61 4.76
CA LEU A 85 11.93 -5.47 3.59
C LEU A 85 10.55 -6.06 3.29
N LEU A 86 10.04 -5.76 2.10
CA LEU A 86 8.77 -6.28 1.61
C LEU A 86 9.01 -7.48 0.70
N THR A 87 8.13 -8.47 0.80
CA THR A 87 8.04 -9.56 -0.18
C THR A 87 7.37 -9.07 -1.45
N HIS A 88 7.50 -9.80 -2.56
CA HIS A 88 6.83 -9.46 -3.81
C HIS A 88 5.31 -9.27 -3.64
N SER A 89 4.65 -10.19 -2.94
CA SER A 89 3.21 -10.12 -2.62
C SER A 89 2.84 -8.88 -1.80
N GLN A 90 3.67 -8.49 -0.83
CA GLN A 90 3.45 -7.30 0.01
C GLN A 90 3.62 -6.02 -0.80
N TRP A 91 4.63 -5.96 -1.66
CA TRP A 91 4.82 -4.82 -2.55
C TRP A 91 3.67 -4.70 -3.55
N LYS A 92 3.26 -5.82 -4.15
CA LYS A 92 2.10 -5.88 -5.06
C LYS A 92 0.83 -5.36 -4.38
N ALA A 93 0.57 -5.74 -3.12
CA ALA A 93 -0.58 -5.24 -2.38
C ALA A 93 -0.57 -3.71 -2.18
N VAL A 94 0.60 -3.10 -1.97
CA VAL A 94 0.73 -1.63 -1.89
C VAL A 94 0.40 -0.98 -3.24
N GLN A 95 0.89 -1.56 -4.34
CA GLN A 95 0.62 -1.07 -5.69
C GLN A 95 -0.86 -1.20 -6.04
N GLU A 96 -1.47 -2.35 -5.77
CA GLU A 96 -2.91 -2.58 -5.98
C GLU A 96 -3.77 -1.62 -5.14
N PHE A 97 -3.41 -1.41 -3.88
CA PHE A 97 -4.07 -0.43 -3.02
C PHE A 97 -3.98 0.98 -3.60
N SER A 98 -2.79 1.40 -4.05
CA SER A 98 -2.57 2.74 -4.62
C SER A 98 -3.42 2.99 -5.85
N LYS A 99 -3.54 2.00 -6.75
CA LYS A 99 -4.37 2.11 -7.96
C LYS A 99 -5.84 2.34 -7.61
N LYS A 100 -6.38 1.49 -6.72
CA LYS A 100 -7.77 1.61 -6.24
C LYS A 100 -8.04 2.93 -5.53
N ASN A 101 -7.08 3.42 -4.75
CA ASN A 101 -7.20 4.71 -4.07
C ASN A 101 -7.29 5.90 -5.04
N THR A 102 -6.69 5.80 -6.23
CA THR A 102 -6.77 6.83 -7.28
C THR A 102 -8.08 6.78 -8.07
N GLU A 103 -8.76 5.63 -8.11
CA GLU A 103 -10.02 5.44 -8.84
C GLU A 103 -11.26 5.88 -8.02
N LEU A 104 -11.19 5.80 -6.70
CA LEU A 104 -12.27 6.19 -5.77
C LEU A 104 -12.62 7.69 -5.66
N PRO A 105 -11.78 8.69 -6.03
CA PRO A 105 -12.15 10.11 -5.91
C PRO A 105 -13.08 10.64 -7.02
N ALA A 106 -13.40 9.87 -8.06
CA ALA A 106 -14.05 10.41 -9.27
C ALA A 106 -15.59 10.37 -9.28
N LEU A 107 -16.28 9.94 -8.22
CA LEU A 107 -17.75 9.76 -8.21
C LEU A 107 -18.52 10.63 -7.20
N THR A 108 -17.94 11.71 -6.70
CA THR A 108 -18.71 12.73 -5.97
C THR A 108 -18.45 14.11 -6.55
N SER A 109 -19.18 14.46 -7.60
CA SER A 109 -19.49 15.85 -7.91
C SER A 109 -20.89 15.90 -8.50
N ASP A 110 -21.79 16.49 -7.73
CA ASP A 110 -23.16 16.82 -8.13
C ASP A 110 -23.23 17.57 -9.46
N SER A 111 -24.32 17.31 -10.16
CA SER A 111 -24.79 18.04 -11.32
C SER A 111 -24.96 19.54 -11.05
N ALA A 112 -24.22 20.37 -11.78
CA ALA A 112 -24.62 21.72 -12.13
C ALA A 112 -24.18 22.05 -13.57
N THR A 113 -25.19 22.30 -14.39
CA THR A 113 -25.20 22.80 -15.76
C THR A 113 -24.21 23.92 -16.06
N ALA A 114 -23.47 23.80 -17.18
CA ALA A 114 -23.56 24.67 -18.37
C ALA A 114 -22.23 24.68 -19.17
N SER A 115 -22.33 24.32 -20.45
CA SER A 115 -21.40 24.72 -21.54
C SER A 115 -21.74 26.17 -21.97
N PRO A 116 -20.94 26.92 -22.80
CA PRO A 116 -20.03 26.40 -23.83
C PRO A 116 -18.71 27.18 -24.11
N ALA A 117 -17.87 26.50 -24.91
CA ALA A 117 -16.92 27.00 -25.91
C ALA A 117 -15.74 27.90 -25.51
N ARG A 118 -14.51 27.42 -25.77
CA ARG A 118 -13.58 27.93 -26.82
C ARG A 118 -12.25 27.15 -26.83
N ASP A 119 -11.96 26.63 -28.02
CA ASP A 119 -10.65 26.52 -28.67
C ASP A 119 -9.46 25.88 -27.92
N ALA A 120 -9.19 24.60 -28.21
CA ALA A 120 -7.86 24.01 -28.09
C ALA A 120 -7.68 22.92 -29.15
N VAL A 121 -6.88 23.26 -30.16
CA VAL A 121 -6.44 22.37 -31.24
C VAL A 121 -5.68 21.16 -30.65
N ARG A 122 -6.06 19.95 -31.09
CA ARG A 122 -5.41 18.69 -30.69
C ARG A 122 -4.19 18.46 -31.57
N VAL A 123 -3.00 18.53 -30.98
CA VAL A 123 -1.78 18.02 -31.61
C VAL A 123 -1.81 16.49 -31.49
N THR A 124 -1.75 15.78 -32.63
CA THR A 124 -1.70 14.32 -32.67
C THR A 124 -0.26 13.84 -32.86
N VAL A 125 0.08 12.73 -32.21
CA VAL A 125 1.43 12.11 -32.24
C VAL A 125 1.86 11.58 -33.62
N ALA A 126 1.08 11.79 -34.68
CA ALA A 126 1.46 11.47 -36.05
C ALA A 126 2.48 12.49 -36.63
N ASP A 127 2.64 13.66 -36.00
CA ASP A 127 3.48 14.75 -36.51
C ASP A 127 4.96 14.67 -36.08
N LEU A 128 5.36 13.61 -35.37
CA LEU A 128 6.74 13.43 -34.87
C LEU A 128 7.31 12.07 -35.28
N ASN A 129 7.48 11.84 -36.58
CA ASN A 129 8.32 10.74 -37.08
C ASN A 129 9.60 11.30 -37.72
N GLY A 130 10.72 11.10 -37.03
CA GLY A 130 12.08 11.25 -37.55
C GLY A 130 12.97 10.18 -36.93
N ASN A 131 13.55 9.34 -37.78
CA ASN A 131 14.26 8.09 -37.49
C ASN A 131 15.55 8.28 -36.64
N ASP A 132 15.90 7.27 -35.85
CA ASP A 132 17.19 6.54 -35.93
C ASP A 132 17.31 5.47 -34.82
N ALA A 133 17.68 4.25 -35.20
CA ALA A 133 17.90 3.10 -34.31
C ALA A 133 19.26 3.18 -33.57
N PRO A 134 19.49 2.37 -32.51
CA PRO A 134 20.12 1.06 -32.74
C PRO A 134 19.65 -0.10 -31.84
N GLU A 135 19.88 -1.31 -32.34
CA GLU A 135 19.74 -2.62 -31.66
C GLU A 135 20.66 -2.78 -30.44
N PHE A 136 20.24 -3.56 -29.43
CA PHE A 136 21.05 -4.70 -28.95
C PHE A 136 20.27 -5.70 -28.06
N LEU A 137 20.24 -6.94 -28.58
CA LEU A 137 20.25 -8.29 -27.98
C LEU A 137 19.21 -8.82 -26.98
N THR A 138 18.68 -9.93 -27.47
CA THR A 138 18.01 -11.13 -26.95
C THR A 138 18.68 -11.82 -25.74
N GLY A 139 17.85 -12.55 -24.98
CA GLY A 139 18.29 -13.54 -23.98
C GLY A 139 17.13 -14.24 -23.27
N ASP A 140 16.69 -15.38 -23.83
CA ASP A 140 15.74 -16.36 -23.29
C ASP A 140 16.35 -17.22 -22.17
N ALA A 141 15.56 -17.62 -21.16
CA ALA A 141 15.51 -19.02 -20.67
C ALA A 141 14.48 -19.18 -19.53
N SER A 142 13.44 -19.97 -19.79
CA SER A 142 12.44 -20.44 -18.85
C SER A 142 12.83 -21.74 -18.11
N LEU A 143 12.35 -21.83 -16.85
CA LEU A 143 11.90 -22.98 -16.06
C LEU A 143 12.83 -24.19 -15.78
N SER A 144 13.07 -24.43 -14.48
CA SER A 144 13.14 -25.78 -13.90
C SER A 144 12.40 -25.85 -12.56
N SER A 145 11.78 -27.01 -12.33
CA SER A 145 10.66 -27.29 -11.44
C SER A 145 11.13 -27.87 -10.10
N HIS A 146 10.60 -27.36 -8.98
CA HIS A 146 10.72 -28.04 -7.68
C HIS A 146 9.35 -28.16 -6.99
N LYS A 147 8.99 -29.41 -6.70
CA LYS A 147 7.73 -29.87 -6.09
C LYS A 147 7.62 -29.40 -4.64
N THR A 148 6.47 -28.82 -4.29
CA THR A 148 6.06 -28.45 -2.93
C THR A 148 5.22 -29.55 -2.28
N THR A 149 5.53 -29.90 -1.03
CA THR A 149 4.57 -30.54 -0.11
C THR A 149 3.87 -29.43 0.70
N PRO A 150 2.54 -29.43 0.81
CA PRO A 150 1.83 -28.38 1.55
C PRO A 150 1.81 -28.72 3.05
N SER A 151 2.68 -28.10 3.83
CA SER A 151 2.45 -27.95 5.26
C SER A 151 1.45 -26.80 5.49
N ARG A 152 0.45 -27.04 6.36
CA ARG A 152 -0.58 -26.05 6.72
C ARG A 152 0.09 -24.75 7.19
N PRO A 153 -0.17 -23.59 6.54
CA PRO A 153 0.48 -22.35 6.94
C PRO A 153 -0.11 -21.81 8.24
N MET A 154 0.77 -21.54 9.22
CA MET A 154 0.40 -20.91 10.49
C MET A 154 -0.09 -19.47 10.26
N ILE A 155 -1.24 -19.13 10.82
CA ILE A 155 -1.76 -17.76 10.87
C ILE A 155 -1.17 -17.10 12.11
N LYS A 156 -0.53 -15.93 11.98
CA LYS A 156 -0.23 -15.06 13.13
C LYS A 156 -0.67 -13.64 12.87
N MET A 157 -1.10 -12.98 13.94
CA MET A 157 -1.78 -11.70 13.84
C MET A 157 -0.81 -10.50 13.80
N LEU A 158 -1.21 -9.46 13.08
CA LEU A 158 -0.64 -8.11 13.19
C LEU A 158 -1.46 -7.33 14.24
N SER A 159 -0.81 -6.62 15.16
CA SER A 159 -1.50 -5.86 16.21
C SER A 159 -1.11 -4.39 16.23
N CYS A 160 -2.09 -3.55 16.55
CA CYS A 160 -1.92 -2.12 16.74
C CYS A 160 -2.34 -1.71 18.17
N LEU A 161 -1.49 -0.98 18.89
CA LEU A 161 -1.71 -0.59 20.30
C LEU A 161 -1.54 0.92 20.51
N PHE A 162 -2.15 1.46 21.58
CA PHE A 162 -1.97 2.84 22.03
C PHE A 162 -2.01 2.97 23.57
N PRO A 163 -1.03 3.58 24.24
CA PRO A 163 -1.13 3.84 25.68
C PRO A 163 -2.13 4.97 25.99
N SER A 164 -3.09 4.75 26.90
CA SER A 164 -3.84 5.85 27.50
C SER A 164 -2.91 6.73 28.33
N ARG A 165 -3.08 8.06 28.25
CA ARG A 165 -2.38 9.01 29.13
C ARG A 165 -2.63 8.62 30.59
N ILE A 166 -1.55 8.47 31.35
CA ILE A 166 -1.53 8.49 32.82
C ILE A 166 -1.51 9.96 33.24
#